data_AF-A0AAE7TJY0-F1
#
_entry.id   AF-A0AAE7TJY0-F1
#
_cell.length_a   1.000
_cell.length_b   1.000
_cell.length_c   1.000
_cell.angle_alpha   90.00
_cell.angle_beta   90.00
_cell.angle_gamma   90.00
#
_symmetry.space_group_name_H-M   'P 1'
#
loop_
_entity.id
_entity.type
_entity.pdbx_description
1 polymer ?
#
loop_
_entity_poly.entity_id
_entity_poly.type
_entity_poly.pdbx_seq_one_letter_code
_entity_poly.pdbx_strand_id
1 'polypeptide(L)'
;MVIAQPHLTLTQQEPYRTVAARKPELLANLTATLNVSRAAPHHAEKTHFTIFPEYSIPGIDGVDLIDAALADQQWPTGTIVIGGVDALLKADFASLAGRADSHLDTAHNALDQIGDGEWINCAVIWTKAQDGTVERWLQPKLWPAWQEQTISYQSMYRGKSIFSFKGSLSNGQKYRFSSLICFDWIATIGAKRSWRWALDDLGLQAGEGELSLSWMFVIQCNTAPSHPTFMGEVASFFDGTIVPNVRRDRTCLVFANSAGKPVPGRSADYGGTSVVFTQQTLFKELASRPTVAKGGQQFRGSQLLNPFRDTYFRERGACIHSFVQINPDTVVAGAAHRSFAVDRPFV
;
A
#
# COMPACT_ATOMS: atom_id res chain seq x y z
N MET A 1 -8.06 -7.23 -6.67
CA MET A 1 -6.98 -6.30 -6.32
C MET A 1 -5.98 -6.30 -7.46
N VAL A 2 -5.46 -5.13 -7.79
CA VAL A 2 -4.38 -4.96 -8.77
C VAL A 2 -3.22 -4.23 -8.09
N ILE A 3 -1.99 -4.72 -8.25
CA ILE A 3 -0.78 -4.11 -7.67
C ILE A 3 0.25 -3.94 -8.79
N ALA A 4 0.63 -2.70 -9.07
CA ALA A 4 1.78 -2.43 -9.91
C ALA A 4 3.07 -2.82 -9.20
N GLN A 5 4.01 -3.39 -9.95
CA GLN A 5 5.39 -3.58 -9.50
C GLN A 5 6.31 -3.00 -10.59
N PRO A 6 6.44 -1.66 -10.67
CA PRO A 6 7.24 -1.03 -11.71
C PRO A 6 8.72 -1.05 -11.34
N HIS A 7 9.60 -1.01 -12.34
CA HIS A 7 11.01 -0.70 -12.12
C HIS A 7 11.18 0.81 -12.12
N LEU A 8 11.79 1.34 -11.06
CA LEU A 8 11.95 2.78 -10.88
C LEU A 8 13.37 3.21 -11.21
N THR A 9 13.48 4.35 -11.88
CA THR A 9 14.75 5.05 -12.10
C THR A 9 14.58 6.46 -11.59
N LEU A 10 15.03 6.67 -10.36
CA LEU A 10 14.94 7.95 -9.66
C LEU A 10 16.28 8.70 -9.74
N THR A 11 16.26 10.00 -9.44
CA THR A 11 17.47 10.77 -9.23
C THR A 11 18.29 10.15 -8.09
N GLN A 12 19.62 10.12 -8.25
CA GLN A 12 20.53 9.53 -7.26
C GLN A 12 20.65 10.37 -5.99
N GLN A 13 20.28 11.66 -6.08
CA GLN A 13 20.23 12.59 -4.97
C GLN A 13 18.78 12.97 -4.70
N GLU A 14 18.57 13.47 -3.48
CA GLU A 14 17.33 14.14 -3.13
C GLU A 14 16.96 15.18 -4.20
N PRO A 15 15.68 15.26 -4.56
CA PRO A 15 14.56 14.67 -3.83
C PRO A 15 14.14 13.26 -4.29
N TYR A 16 14.93 12.48 -5.05
CA TYR A 16 14.49 11.14 -5.56
C TYR A 16 13.28 11.21 -6.51
N ARG A 17 13.36 12.09 -7.52
CA ARG A 17 12.35 12.24 -8.57
C ARG A 17 12.56 11.25 -9.71
N THR A 18 11.50 10.93 -10.42
CA THR A 18 11.60 10.22 -11.70
C THR A 18 12.48 11.03 -12.65
N VAL A 19 13.50 10.39 -13.22
CA VAL A 19 14.37 11.05 -14.20
C VAL A 19 13.54 11.40 -15.44
N ALA A 20 13.67 12.62 -15.97
CA ALA A 20 12.82 13.11 -17.06
C ALA A 20 12.74 12.16 -18.28
N ALA A 21 13.87 11.55 -18.65
CA ALA A 21 13.94 10.59 -19.76
C ALA A 21 13.11 9.30 -19.54
N ARG A 22 12.76 8.98 -18.28
CA ARG A 22 12.00 7.79 -17.88
C ARG A 22 10.55 8.09 -17.54
N LYS A 23 10.16 9.36 -17.41
CA LYS A 23 8.78 9.78 -17.12
C LYS A 23 7.75 9.19 -18.10
N PRO A 24 7.97 9.18 -19.44
CA PRO A 24 6.99 8.60 -20.37
C PRO A 24 6.76 7.11 -20.15
N GLU A 25 7.82 6.34 -19.85
CA GLU A 25 7.76 4.92 -19.56
C GLU A 25 6.93 4.67 -18.29
N LEU A 26 7.15 5.46 -17.25
CA LEU A 26 6.41 5.32 -16.00
C LEU A 26 4.92 5.68 -16.19
N LEU A 27 4.60 6.77 -16.90
CA LEU A 27 3.21 7.12 -17.25
C LEU A 27 2.50 6.02 -18.08
N ALA A 28 3.23 5.37 -18.99
CA ALA A 28 2.70 4.21 -19.72
C ALA A 28 2.39 3.03 -18.78
N ASN A 29 3.25 2.78 -17.78
CA ASN A 29 3.02 1.76 -16.76
C ASN A 29 1.80 2.08 -15.87
N LEU A 30 1.60 3.35 -15.51
CA LEU A 30 0.37 3.78 -14.82
C LEU A 30 -0.86 3.47 -15.66
N THR A 31 -0.85 3.88 -16.94
CA THR A 31 -1.95 3.65 -17.88
C THR A 31 -2.25 2.16 -18.04
N ALA A 32 -1.22 1.32 -18.21
CA ALA A 32 -1.37 -0.12 -18.31
C ALA A 32 -2.00 -0.73 -17.05
N THR A 33 -1.55 -0.30 -15.87
CA THR A 33 -2.09 -0.77 -14.59
C THR A 33 -3.55 -0.37 -14.40
N LEU A 34 -3.90 0.87 -14.73
CA LEU A 34 -5.28 1.36 -14.67
C LEU A 34 -6.18 0.60 -15.65
N ASN A 35 -5.69 0.28 -16.85
CA ASN A 35 -6.41 -0.56 -17.80
C ASN A 35 -6.64 -1.99 -17.28
N VAL A 36 -5.63 -2.61 -16.66
CA VAL A 36 -5.78 -3.93 -16.01
C VAL A 36 -6.79 -3.86 -14.87
N SER A 37 -6.75 -2.81 -14.06
CA SER A 37 -7.73 -2.56 -12.99
C SER A 37 -9.15 -2.46 -13.54
N ARG A 38 -9.36 -1.65 -14.59
CA ARG A 38 -10.67 -1.48 -15.21
C ARG A 38 -11.19 -2.77 -15.85
N ALA A 39 -10.32 -3.54 -16.51
CA ALA A 39 -10.68 -4.80 -17.16
C ALA A 39 -10.94 -5.95 -16.16
N ALA A 40 -10.42 -5.85 -14.93
CA ALA A 40 -10.55 -6.85 -13.87
C ALA A 40 -10.31 -8.31 -14.34
N PRO A 41 -9.16 -8.63 -14.97
CA PRO A 41 -8.91 -9.95 -15.58
C PRO A 41 -8.84 -11.09 -14.55
N HIS A 42 -8.81 -10.78 -13.25
CA HIS A 42 -9.00 -11.76 -12.19
C HIS A 42 -10.45 -12.28 -12.06
N HIS A 43 -11.35 -11.89 -12.97
CA HIS A 43 -12.73 -12.34 -13.09
C HIS A 43 -13.57 -12.08 -11.82
N ALA A 44 -13.25 -11.02 -11.07
CA ALA A 44 -14.20 -10.46 -10.12
C ALA A 44 -15.12 -9.47 -10.84
N GLU A 45 -16.20 -9.06 -10.19
CA GLU A 45 -17.11 -8.02 -10.70
C GLU A 45 -16.35 -6.73 -11.02
N LYS A 46 -15.38 -6.36 -10.18
CA LYS A 46 -14.50 -5.20 -10.38
C LYS A 46 -13.25 -5.29 -9.52
N THR A 47 -12.27 -4.43 -9.85
CA THR A 47 -11.11 -4.18 -9.00
C THR A 47 -11.45 -3.17 -7.90
N HIS A 48 -11.47 -3.61 -6.64
CA HIS A 48 -11.74 -2.74 -5.49
C HIS A 48 -10.54 -1.90 -5.05
N PHE A 49 -9.33 -2.45 -5.18
CA PHE A 49 -8.08 -1.82 -4.77
C PHE A 49 -7.07 -1.90 -5.90
N THR A 50 -6.51 -0.76 -6.27
CA THR A 50 -5.39 -0.62 -7.23
C THR A 50 -4.23 0.08 -6.53
N ILE A 51 -3.08 -0.58 -6.48
CA ILE A 51 -1.96 -0.16 -5.63
C ILE A 51 -0.73 0.15 -6.49
N PHE A 52 -0.17 1.34 -6.26
CA PHE A 52 1.07 1.84 -6.85
C PHE A 52 2.10 2.00 -5.71
N PRO A 53 3.27 1.32 -5.79
CA PRO A 53 4.28 1.41 -4.74
C PRO A 53 4.81 2.83 -4.47
N GLU A 54 5.60 3.00 -3.43
CA GLU A 54 6.31 4.25 -3.17
C GLU A 54 7.11 4.72 -4.40
N TYR A 55 7.07 6.03 -4.69
CA TYR A 55 7.74 6.69 -5.82
C TYR A 55 7.32 6.26 -7.22
N SER A 56 6.24 5.48 -7.36
CA SER A 56 5.83 4.95 -8.66
C SER A 56 4.96 5.88 -9.50
N ILE A 57 4.45 6.98 -8.93
CA ILE A 57 3.66 7.98 -9.64
C ILE A 57 4.55 9.20 -9.93
N PRO A 58 4.82 9.55 -11.21
CA PRO A 58 5.76 10.61 -11.55
C PRO A 58 5.14 12.00 -11.41
N GLY A 59 5.26 12.59 -10.22
CA GLY A 59 4.84 13.95 -9.89
C GLY A 59 3.37 14.23 -10.17
N ILE A 60 3.08 15.50 -10.46
CA ILE A 60 1.72 15.98 -10.74
C ILE A 60 1.12 15.31 -11.99
N ASP A 61 1.89 15.14 -13.08
CA ASP A 61 1.38 14.51 -14.30
C ASP A 61 0.87 13.08 -14.05
N GLY A 62 1.54 12.33 -13.16
CA GLY A 62 1.10 11.00 -12.77
C GLY A 62 -0.20 11.03 -11.96
N VAL A 63 -0.33 12.02 -11.06
CA VAL A 63 -1.57 12.26 -10.29
C VAL A 63 -2.71 12.66 -11.22
N ASP A 64 -2.47 13.55 -12.18
CA ASP A 64 -3.45 14.01 -13.17
C ASP A 64 -3.97 12.86 -14.04
N LEU A 65 -3.08 11.95 -14.44
CA LEU A 65 -3.43 10.77 -15.21
C LEU A 65 -4.41 9.86 -14.43
N ILE A 66 -4.15 9.64 -13.13
CA ILE A 66 -5.05 8.87 -12.27
C ILE A 66 -6.37 9.61 -12.05
N ASP A 67 -6.33 10.92 -11.76
CA ASP A 67 -7.53 11.75 -11.60
C ASP A 67 -8.45 11.63 -12.83
N ALA A 68 -7.87 11.79 -14.03
CA ALA A 68 -8.61 11.66 -15.29
C ALA A 68 -9.21 10.26 -15.49
N ALA A 69 -8.45 9.21 -15.18
CA ALA A 69 -8.93 7.83 -15.30
C ALA A 69 -10.07 7.51 -14.32
N LEU A 70 -10.01 8.03 -13.09
CA LEU A 70 -11.04 7.81 -12.08
C LEU A 70 -12.29 8.65 -12.33
N ALA A 71 -12.16 9.85 -12.91
CA ALA A 71 -13.28 10.70 -13.29
C ALA A 71 -14.12 10.11 -14.44
N ASP A 72 -13.55 9.23 -15.27
CA ASP A 72 -14.28 8.53 -16.33
C ASP A 72 -15.47 7.74 -15.74
N GLN A 73 -16.67 7.94 -16.30
CA GLN A 73 -17.90 7.24 -15.88
C GLN A 73 -17.81 5.72 -16.05
N GLN A 74 -16.96 5.24 -16.97
CA GLN A 74 -16.70 3.82 -17.16
C GLN A 74 -15.84 3.23 -16.03
N TRP A 75 -15.15 4.05 -15.24
CA TRP A 75 -14.43 3.57 -14.08
C TRP A 75 -15.40 3.20 -12.95
N PRO A 76 -15.35 1.96 -12.41
CA PRO A 76 -16.31 1.51 -11.40
C PRO A 76 -16.30 2.35 -10.12
N THR A 77 -17.49 2.66 -9.60
CA THR A 77 -17.66 3.30 -8.28
C THR A 77 -17.32 2.35 -7.14
N GLY A 78 -17.12 2.88 -5.94
CA GLY A 78 -16.72 2.09 -4.77
C GLY A 78 -15.35 1.43 -4.94
N THR A 79 -14.42 2.14 -5.57
CA THR A 79 -13.03 1.69 -5.81
C THR A 79 -12.03 2.62 -5.16
N ILE A 80 -10.87 2.07 -4.81
CA ILE A 80 -9.81 2.75 -4.08
C ILE A 80 -8.51 2.59 -4.86
N VAL A 81 -7.79 3.70 -5.05
CA VAL A 81 -6.41 3.69 -5.56
C VAL A 81 -5.50 4.19 -4.46
N ILE A 82 -4.38 3.51 -4.22
CA ILE A 82 -3.36 3.92 -3.24
C ILE A 82 -2.05 4.03 -4.02
N GLY A 83 -1.39 5.18 -3.96
CA GLY A 83 -0.17 5.37 -4.73
C GLY A 83 0.86 6.29 -4.10
N GLY A 84 2.12 5.90 -4.16
CA GLY A 84 3.24 6.75 -3.76
C GLY A 84 3.72 7.61 -4.92
N VAL A 85 3.69 8.92 -4.72
CA VAL A 85 4.23 9.89 -5.68
C VAL A 85 5.73 9.98 -5.49
N ASP A 86 6.48 10.14 -6.58
CA ASP A 86 7.85 10.60 -6.48
C ASP A 86 7.91 11.95 -5.76
N ALA A 87 9.09 12.35 -5.30
CA ALA A 87 9.12 13.44 -4.35
C ALA A 87 8.61 14.77 -4.90
N LEU A 88 7.71 15.35 -4.12
CA LEU A 88 7.07 16.62 -4.38
C LEU A 88 7.90 17.74 -3.76
N LEU A 89 7.95 18.87 -4.46
CA LEU A 89 8.33 20.13 -3.82
C LEU A 89 7.11 20.68 -3.07
N LYS A 90 7.35 21.58 -2.12
CA LYS A 90 6.28 22.28 -1.39
C LYS A 90 5.24 22.92 -2.32
N ALA A 91 5.66 23.53 -3.43
CA ALA A 91 4.75 24.11 -4.42
C ALA A 91 3.86 23.06 -5.10
N ASP A 92 4.43 21.91 -5.45
CA ASP A 92 3.67 20.81 -6.07
C ASP A 92 2.66 20.23 -5.07
N PHE A 93 3.09 20.01 -3.83
CA PHE A 93 2.24 19.52 -2.74
C PHE A 93 1.10 20.51 -2.40
N ALA A 94 1.40 21.81 -2.33
CA ALA A 94 0.41 22.86 -2.13
C ALA A 94 -0.62 22.92 -3.27
N SER A 95 -0.16 22.75 -4.52
CA SER A 95 -1.04 22.65 -5.68
C SER A 95 -2.00 21.47 -5.56
N LEU A 96 -1.51 20.29 -5.16
CA LEU A 96 -2.36 19.11 -4.91
C LEU A 96 -3.34 19.33 -3.75
N ALA A 97 -2.88 19.90 -2.64
CA ALA A 97 -3.70 20.15 -1.46
C ALA A 97 -4.81 21.18 -1.72
N GLY A 98 -4.58 22.13 -2.64
CA GLY A 98 -5.54 23.15 -3.03
C GLY A 98 -6.60 22.70 -4.06
N ARG A 99 -6.53 21.47 -4.56
CA ARG A 99 -7.55 20.96 -5.50
C ARG A 99 -8.89 20.72 -4.80
N ALA A 100 -9.98 20.87 -5.55
CA ALA A 100 -11.30 20.42 -5.08
C ALA A 100 -11.23 18.94 -4.68
N ASP A 101 -11.95 18.55 -3.63
CA ASP A 101 -12.00 17.16 -3.13
C ASP A 101 -10.63 16.59 -2.70
N SER A 102 -9.62 17.44 -2.47
CA SER A 102 -8.37 17.06 -1.81
C SER A 102 -8.49 17.26 -0.30
N HIS A 103 -8.01 16.27 0.44
CA HIS A 103 -8.01 16.24 1.88
C HIS A 103 -6.57 16.12 2.39
N LEU A 104 -6.23 17.01 3.32
CA LEU A 104 -4.98 17.03 4.05
C LEU A 104 -5.33 17.26 5.52
N ASP A 105 -4.65 16.55 6.42
CA ASP A 105 -4.76 16.85 7.85
C ASP A 105 -4.01 18.15 8.14
N THR A 106 -4.71 19.26 7.94
CA THR A 106 -4.17 20.61 8.11
C THR A 106 -3.85 20.93 9.57
N ALA A 107 -4.40 20.19 10.55
CA ALA A 107 -4.04 20.40 11.95
C ALA A 107 -2.58 19.99 12.23
N HIS A 108 -2.09 18.95 11.54
CA HIS A 108 -0.75 18.39 11.79
C HIS A 108 0.21 18.51 10.61
N ASN A 109 -0.30 18.76 9.40
CA ASN A 109 0.49 18.84 8.18
C ASN A 109 0.16 20.09 7.35
N ALA A 110 -0.18 21.21 8.00
CA ALA A 110 -0.39 22.47 7.30
C ALA A 110 0.83 22.87 6.45
N LEU A 111 0.57 23.56 5.35
CA LEU A 111 1.60 23.94 4.36
C LEU A 111 2.67 24.88 4.94
N ASP A 112 2.35 25.64 5.98
CA ASP A 112 3.27 26.52 6.69
C ASP A 112 4.25 25.76 7.60
N GLN A 113 3.96 24.50 7.91
CA GLN A 113 4.86 23.61 8.66
C GLN A 113 5.93 22.96 7.78
N ILE A 114 5.82 23.10 6.45
CA ILE A 114 6.78 22.57 5.48
C ILE A 114 7.83 23.65 5.19
N GLY A 115 9.10 23.35 5.39
CA GLY A 115 10.20 24.24 5.07
C GLY A 115 10.35 24.47 3.56
N ASP A 116 10.83 25.64 3.14
CA ASP A 116 10.91 25.99 1.71
C ASP A 116 11.92 25.15 0.92
N GLY A 117 12.91 24.56 1.61
CA GLY A 117 13.88 23.62 1.05
C GLY A 117 13.55 22.15 1.32
N GLU A 118 12.39 21.85 1.91
CA GLU A 118 11.99 20.48 2.17
C GLU A 118 11.27 19.85 0.98
N TRP A 119 11.51 18.56 0.78
CA TRP A 119 10.79 17.74 -0.18
C TRP A 119 9.84 16.78 0.55
N ILE A 120 8.82 16.30 -0.16
CA ILE A 120 7.75 15.49 0.43
C ILE A 120 7.67 14.15 -0.29
N ASN A 121 7.92 13.06 0.42
CA ASN A 121 7.47 11.73 0.03
C ASN A 121 5.99 11.59 0.45
N CYS A 122 5.09 11.33 -0.49
CA CYS A 122 3.65 11.37 -0.23
C CYS A 122 2.94 10.16 -0.84
N ALA A 123 2.05 9.54 -0.06
CA ALA A 123 1.00 8.71 -0.61
C ALA A 123 -0.20 9.58 -0.95
N VAL A 124 -0.84 9.30 -2.08
CA VAL A 124 -2.17 9.80 -2.41
C VAL A 124 -3.11 8.61 -2.43
N ILE A 125 -4.24 8.75 -1.73
CA ILE A 125 -5.28 7.73 -1.66
C ILE A 125 -6.51 8.30 -2.31
N TRP A 126 -6.91 7.72 -3.43
CA TRP A 126 -8.13 8.09 -4.13
C TRP A 126 -9.27 7.18 -3.72
N THR A 127 -10.43 7.78 -3.51
CA THR A 127 -11.69 7.06 -3.29
C THR A 127 -12.70 7.52 -4.33
N LYS A 128 -13.17 6.59 -5.18
CA LYS A 128 -14.35 6.84 -6.01
C LYS A 128 -15.58 6.38 -5.27
N ALA A 129 -16.37 7.33 -4.77
CA ALA A 129 -17.59 7.08 -4.03
C ALA A 129 -18.72 6.51 -4.92
N GLN A 130 -19.84 6.12 -4.31
CA GLN A 130 -20.97 5.49 -5.02
C GLN A 130 -21.69 6.44 -5.96
N ASP A 131 -21.68 7.74 -5.66
CA ASP A 131 -22.20 8.83 -6.49
C ASP A 131 -21.25 9.21 -7.65
N GLY A 132 -20.07 8.58 -7.73
CA GLY A 132 -19.05 8.87 -8.74
C GLY A 132 -18.04 9.93 -8.34
N THR A 133 -18.21 10.59 -7.18
CA THR A 133 -17.27 11.60 -6.67
C THR A 133 -15.90 10.97 -6.42
N VAL A 134 -14.84 11.66 -6.84
CA VAL A 134 -13.44 11.23 -6.66
C VAL A 134 -12.76 12.16 -5.67
N GLU A 135 -12.44 11.62 -4.49
CA GLU A 135 -11.71 12.35 -3.45
C GLU A 135 -10.25 11.87 -3.39
N ARG A 136 -9.35 12.76 -2.95
CA ARG A 136 -7.92 12.49 -2.76
C ARG A 136 -7.53 12.77 -1.33
N TRP A 137 -6.77 11.87 -0.72
CA TRP A 137 -6.22 12.05 0.62
C TRP A 137 -4.70 12.05 0.54
N LEU A 138 -4.08 13.17 0.94
CA LEU A 138 -2.64 13.40 0.85
C LEU A 138 -1.97 13.06 2.17
N GLN A 139 -1.18 11.99 2.19
CA GLN A 139 -0.49 11.50 3.38
C GLN A 139 1.03 11.56 3.20
N PRO A 140 1.70 12.61 3.72
CA PRO A 140 3.16 12.64 3.78
C PRO A 140 3.71 11.48 4.61
N LYS A 141 4.84 10.92 4.17
CA LYS A 141 5.58 9.87 4.86
C LYS A 141 6.03 10.35 6.23
N LEU A 142 5.88 9.49 7.24
CA LEU A 142 6.13 9.88 8.62
C LEU A 142 7.61 9.88 8.96
N TRP A 143 8.37 8.92 8.40
CA TRP A 143 9.77 8.77 8.71
C TRP A 143 10.61 8.41 7.49
N PRO A 144 11.75 9.10 7.25
CA PRO A 144 12.59 8.79 6.11
C PRO A 144 13.20 7.39 6.23
N ALA A 145 13.32 6.68 5.11
CA ALA A 145 14.09 5.45 5.01
C ALA A 145 15.59 5.71 5.25
N TRP A 146 16.36 4.66 5.53
CA TRP A 146 17.80 4.79 5.74
C TRP A 146 18.49 5.52 4.58
N GLN A 147 18.15 5.16 3.33
CA GLN A 147 18.69 5.76 2.12
C GLN A 147 18.43 7.27 2.06
N GLU A 148 17.23 7.69 2.46
CA GLU A 148 16.78 9.08 2.52
C GLU A 148 17.45 9.85 3.68
N GLN A 149 17.91 9.16 4.72
CA GLN A 149 18.67 9.77 5.82
C GLN A 149 20.16 9.93 5.50
N THR A 150 20.71 9.06 4.65
CA THR A 150 22.15 9.03 4.34
C THR A 150 22.61 10.07 3.33
N ILE A 151 21.69 10.68 2.60
CA ILE A 151 21.96 11.79 1.68
C ILE A 151 21.32 13.02 2.30
N SER A 152 22.10 14.05 2.60
CA SER A 152 21.58 15.29 3.21
C SER A 152 21.93 16.48 2.30
N TYR A 153 21.22 16.57 1.18
CA TYR A 153 21.26 17.74 0.29
C TYR A 153 20.08 18.66 0.56
N GLN A 154 18.90 18.08 0.78
CA GLN A 154 17.67 18.70 1.26
C GLN A 154 17.18 17.91 2.48
N SER A 155 16.09 18.32 3.11
CA SER A 155 15.46 17.55 4.19
C SER A 155 14.09 17.06 3.74
N MET A 156 13.76 15.81 4.04
CA MET A 156 12.40 15.32 3.83
C MET A 156 11.47 15.87 4.92
N TYR A 157 10.38 16.53 4.53
CA TYR A 157 9.30 16.86 5.45
C TYR A 157 8.70 15.58 6.02
N ARG A 158 8.54 15.53 7.35
CA ARG A 158 7.98 14.37 8.05
C ARG A 158 6.51 14.59 8.35
N GLY A 159 5.68 13.76 7.74
CA GLY A 159 4.25 13.68 8.03
C GLY A 159 3.97 13.35 9.48
N LYS A 160 2.80 13.76 9.96
CA LYS A 160 2.40 13.63 11.37
C LYS A 160 1.08 12.89 11.58
N SER A 161 0.47 12.36 10.52
CA SER A 161 -0.78 11.61 10.64
C SER A 161 -0.96 10.54 9.57
N ILE A 162 -1.83 9.57 9.89
CA ILE A 162 -2.21 8.45 9.04
C ILE A 162 -3.72 8.52 8.85
N PHE A 163 -4.20 8.42 7.61
CA PHE A 163 -5.63 8.31 7.36
C PHE A 163 -6.11 6.86 7.56
N SER A 164 -7.22 6.74 8.29
CA SER A 164 -7.94 5.48 8.47
C SER A 164 -9.33 5.60 7.85
N PHE A 165 -9.60 4.72 6.89
CA PHE A 165 -10.83 4.73 6.11
C PHE A 165 -11.78 3.67 6.63
N LYS A 166 -13.09 3.93 6.52
CA LYS A 166 -14.15 2.98 6.86
C LYS A 166 -15.17 2.88 5.75
N GLY A 167 -15.71 1.69 5.54
CA GLY A 167 -16.78 1.47 4.58
C GLY A 167 -17.61 0.24 4.91
N SER A 168 -18.50 -0.13 4.00
CA SER A 168 -19.32 -1.36 4.11
C SER A 168 -19.06 -2.28 2.93
N LEU A 169 -18.95 -3.57 3.20
CA LEU A 169 -18.95 -4.63 2.20
C LEU A 169 -20.37 -4.91 1.73
N SER A 170 -20.52 -5.62 0.61
CA SER A 170 -21.83 -5.97 0.03
C SER A 170 -22.71 -6.82 0.96
N ASN A 171 -22.10 -7.58 1.89
CA ASN A 171 -22.79 -8.34 2.93
C ASN A 171 -23.16 -7.51 4.17
N GLY A 172 -22.99 -6.18 4.13
CA GLY A 172 -23.29 -5.25 5.22
C GLY A 172 -22.22 -5.14 6.31
N GLN A 173 -21.18 -5.98 6.30
CA GLN A 173 -20.09 -5.88 7.27
C GLN A 173 -19.27 -4.62 7.06
N LYS A 174 -18.77 -4.06 8.15
CA LYS A 174 -17.90 -2.88 8.10
C LYS A 174 -16.46 -3.31 7.85
N TYR A 175 -15.77 -2.55 7.01
CA TYR A 175 -14.34 -2.71 6.83
C TYR A 175 -13.60 -1.44 7.21
N ARG A 176 -12.32 -1.62 7.54
CA ARG A 176 -11.37 -0.51 7.74
C ARG A 176 -10.06 -0.79 7.04
N PHE A 177 -9.41 0.26 6.57
CA PHE A 177 -8.04 0.16 6.09
C PHE A 177 -7.24 1.43 6.34
N SER A 178 -5.92 1.27 6.37
CA SER A 178 -4.94 2.36 6.43
C SER A 178 -3.76 2.00 5.53
N SER A 179 -2.93 2.99 5.19
CA SER A 179 -1.70 2.78 4.44
C SER A 179 -0.51 3.44 5.11
N LEU A 180 0.66 2.81 4.99
CA LEU A 180 1.97 3.28 5.43
C LEU A 180 2.93 3.28 4.24
N ILE A 181 3.97 4.11 4.31
CA ILE A 181 4.95 4.24 3.24
C ILE A 181 6.28 3.65 3.71
N CYS A 182 6.62 2.49 3.16
CA CYS A 182 7.93 1.86 3.28
C CYS A 182 8.44 1.79 4.72
N PHE A 183 9.41 2.61 5.07
CA PHE A 183 10.06 2.61 6.38
C PHE A 183 9.14 2.98 7.53
N ASP A 184 8.02 3.67 7.26
CA ASP A 184 6.97 3.91 8.25
C ASP A 184 6.62 2.59 8.96
N TRP A 185 6.50 1.47 8.23
CA TRP A 185 6.18 0.15 8.79
C TRP A 185 7.02 -0.25 10.02
N ILE A 186 8.30 0.11 10.04
CA ILE A 186 9.22 -0.19 11.15
C ILE A 186 9.71 1.04 11.91
N ALA A 187 9.30 2.23 11.51
CA ALA A 187 9.72 3.45 12.15
C ALA A 187 9.17 3.52 13.58
N THR A 188 10.00 4.00 14.50
CA THR A 188 9.58 4.34 15.86
C THR A 188 9.47 5.86 15.94
N ILE A 189 8.28 6.36 16.25
CA ILE A 189 7.97 7.77 16.41
C ILE A 189 7.59 7.99 17.87
N GLY A 190 8.44 8.70 18.60
CA GLY A 190 8.37 8.76 20.06
C GLY A 190 8.65 7.39 20.66
N ALA A 191 7.68 6.86 21.42
CA ALA A 191 7.80 5.56 22.10
C ALA A 191 7.17 4.39 21.35
N LYS A 192 6.60 4.61 20.16
CA LYS A 192 5.71 3.64 19.48
C LYS A 192 6.10 3.46 18.02
N ARG A 193 5.81 2.28 17.47
CA ARG A 193 5.86 2.04 16.03
C ARG A 193 4.83 2.91 15.30
N SER A 194 5.07 3.29 14.04
CA SER A 194 4.13 4.17 13.33
C SER A 194 2.71 3.57 13.24
N TRP A 195 2.61 2.28 12.87
CA TRP A 195 1.33 1.56 12.77
C TRP A 195 0.59 1.51 14.10
N ARG A 196 1.31 1.62 15.22
CA ARG A 196 0.72 1.60 16.55
C ARG A 196 -0.14 2.83 16.83
N TRP A 197 0.22 3.99 16.27
CA TRP A 197 -0.58 5.20 16.39
C TRP A 197 -1.95 5.04 15.73
N ALA A 198 -2.01 4.43 14.54
CA ALA A 198 -3.28 4.14 13.87
C ALA A 198 -4.15 3.17 14.68
N LEU A 199 -3.55 2.17 15.33
CA LEU A 199 -4.31 1.23 16.16
C LEU A 199 -4.78 1.85 17.47
N ASP A 200 -3.97 2.68 18.12
CA ASP A 200 -4.37 3.36 19.36
C ASP A 200 -5.57 4.28 19.09
N ASP A 201 -5.56 5.01 17.98
CA ASP A 201 -6.71 5.83 17.56
C ASP A 201 -7.96 4.97 17.31
N LEU A 202 -7.82 3.85 16.59
CA LEU A 202 -8.93 2.89 16.43
C LEU A 202 -9.40 2.32 17.78
N GLY A 203 -8.50 2.09 18.73
CA GLY A 203 -8.84 1.63 20.07
C GLY A 203 -9.63 2.68 20.85
N LEU A 204 -9.29 3.96 20.72
CA LEU A 204 -10.07 5.06 21.28
C LEU A 204 -11.47 5.13 20.64
N GLN A 205 -11.55 4.97 19.31
CA GLN A 205 -12.83 4.94 18.59
C GLN A 205 -13.70 3.72 18.96
N ALA A 206 -13.08 2.59 19.31
CA ALA A 206 -13.79 1.38 19.72
C ALA A 206 -14.47 1.55 21.09
N GLY A 207 -13.85 2.34 21.99
CA GLY A 207 -14.33 2.51 23.36
C GLY A 207 -14.39 1.16 24.09
N GLU A 208 -15.55 0.85 24.68
CA GLU A 208 -15.84 -0.44 25.33
C GLU A 208 -16.12 -1.58 24.33
N GLY A 209 -16.32 -1.25 23.05
CA GLY A 209 -16.57 -2.23 21.99
C GLY A 209 -15.29 -2.73 21.33
N GLU A 210 -15.46 -3.47 20.23
CA GLU A 210 -14.36 -3.93 19.38
C GLU A 210 -14.48 -3.39 17.96
N LEU A 211 -13.35 -3.02 17.35
CA LEU A 211 -13.25 -2.70 15.94
C LEU A 211 -12.32 -3.66 15.22
N SER A 212 -12.66 -4.03 13.98
CA SER A 212 -11.78 -4.82 13.11
C SER A 212 -11.05 -3.90 12.12
N LEU A 213 -9.74 -4.14 11.96
CA LEU A 213 -8.96 -3.62 10.85
C LEU A 213 -8.93 -4.68 9.74
N SER A 214 -9.44 -4.35 8.55
CA SER A 214 -9.55 -5.32 7.46
C SER A 214 -8.29 -5.38 6.60
N TRP A 215 -7.67 -4.22 6.33
CA TRP A 215 -6.42 -4.14 5.56
C TRP A 215 -5.42 -3.16 6.16
N MET A 216 -4.14 -3.50 6.08
CA MET A 216 -3.04 -2.57 6.28
C MET A 216 -2.15 -2.64 5.04
N PHE A 217 -1.98 -1.52 4.34
CA PHE A 217 -1.16 -1.44 3.13
C PHE A 217 0.20 -0.82 3.45
N VAL A 218 1.27 -1.44 2.97
CA VAL A 218 2.62 -0.89 3.01
C VAL A 218 3.10 -0.75 1.56
N ILE A 219 2.99 0.46 1.01
CA ILE A 219 3.52 0.77 -0.32
C ILE A 219 5.00 1.13 -0.17
N GLN A 220 5.87 0.58 -1.01
CA GLN A 220 7.31 0.66 -0.74
C GLN A 220 8.19 0.61 -1.99
N CYS A 221 9.34 1.27 -1.90
CA CYS A 221 10.48 1.10 -2.79
C CYS A 221 11.64 0.59 -1.91
N ASN A 222 11.42 -0.55 -1.27
CA ASN A 222 12.30 -1.12 -0.27
C ASN A 222 13.31 -2.08 -0.94
N THR A 223 14.59 -1.77 -0.74
CA THR A 223 15.74 -2.51 -1.29
C THR A 223 15.96 -3.85 -0.60
N ALA A 224 15.48 -3.98 0.63
CA ALA A 224 15.57 -5.17 1.45
C ALA A 224 14.19 -5.56 2.02
N PRO A 225 13.20 -5.89 1.15
CA PRO A 225 11.82 -6.13 1.55
C PRO A 225 11.66 -7.41 2.38
N SER A 226 12.68 -8.26 2.45
CA SER A 226 12.70 -9.47 3.29
C SER A 226 13.65 -9.34 4.50
N HIS A 227 14.18 -8.14 4.77
CA HIS A 227 15.11 -7.92 5.87
C HIS A 227 14.47 -8.34 7.22
N PRO A 228 15.22 -9.02 8.12
CA PRO A 228 14.68 -9.49 9.39
C PRO A 228 14.01 -8.41 10.25
N THR A 229 14.59 -7.21 10.34
CA THR A 229 13.97 -6.08 11.06
C THR A 229 12.62 -5.68 10.48
N PHE A 230 12.47 -5.78 9.15
CA PHE A 230 11.26 -5.36 8.46
C PHE A 230 10.15 -6.42 8.58
N MET A 231 10.48 -7.69 8.34
CA MET A 231 9.53 -8.79 8.41
C MET A 231 9.24 -9.27 9.83
N GLY A 232 10.16 -9.08 10.77
CA GLY A 232 9.96 -9.40 12.19
C GLY A 232 8.84 -8.59 12.84
N GLU A 233 8.59 -7.38 12.32
CA GLU A 233 7.53 -6.49 12.80
C GLU A 233 6.12 -7.03 12.56
N VAL A 234 5.95 -7.97 11.62
CA VAL A 234 4.66 -8.64 11.36
C VAL A 234 4.10 -9.31 12.62
N ALA A 235 4.96 -9.92 13.44
CA ALA A 235 4.52 -10.56 14.68
C ALA A 235 3.99 -9.53 15.69
N SER A 236 4.72 -8.42 15.88
CA SER A 236 4.29 -7.31 16.74
C SER A 236 2.97 -6.70 16.26
N PHE A 237 2.80 -6.53 14.95
CA PHE A 237 1.55 -6.02 14.38
C PHE A 237 0.35 -6.94 14.63
N PHE A 238 0.52 -8.26 14.62
CA PHE A 238 -0.58 -9.19 14.90
C PHE A 238 -0.75 -9.54 16.38
N ASP A 239 0.12 -9.03 17.27
CA ASP A 239 -0.03 -9.22 18.71
C ASP A 239 -1.27 -8.46 19.22
N GLY A 240 -2.32 -9.23 19.47
CA GLY A 240 -3.61 -8.75 19.97
C GLY A 240 -3.55 -8.16 21.37
N THR A 241 -2.50 -8.43 22.16
CA THR A 241 -2.39 -7.92 23.54
C THR A 241 -2.09 -6.43 23.59
N ILE A 242 -1.51 -5.87 22.51
CA ILE A 242 -1.04 -4.49 22.53
C ILE A 242 -2.23 -3.51 22.44
N VAL A 243 -3.15 -3.65 21.46
CA VAL A 243 -4.48 -2.98 21.46
C VAL A 243 -5.56 -4.08 21.47
N PRO A 244 -6.08 -4.47 22.65
CA PRO A 244 -7.05 -5.58 22.73
C PRO A 244 -8.37 -5.34 22.00
N ASN A 245 -8.87 -4.10 22.01
CA ASN A 245 -10.15 -3.74 21.40
C ASN A 245 -10.07 -3.47 19.88
N VAL A 246 -8.90 -3.67 19.27
CA VAL A 246 -8.72 -3.59 17.81
C VAL A 246 -8.27 -4.94 17.27
N ARG A 247 -9.24 -5.65 16.70
CA ARG A 247 -9.05 -6.97 16.09
C ARG A 247 -8.21 -6.88 14.83
N ARG A 248 -7.13 -7.67 14.84
CA ARG A 248 -6.17 -7.79 13.74
C ARG A 248 -5.95 -9.23 13.28
N ASP A 249 -6.53 -10.20 13.99
CA ASP A 249 -6.42 -11.62 13.67
C ASP A 249 -6.90 -11.96 12.24
N ARG A 250 -7.78 -11.12 11.69
CA ARG A 250 -8.33 -11.25 10.34
C ARG A 250 -7.85 -10.17 9.37
N THR A 251 -6.89 -9.34 9.75
CA THR A 251 -6.34 -8.30 8.86
C THR A 251 -5.55 -8.92 7.72
N CYS A 252 -5.72 -8.38 6.53
CA CYS A 252 -4.89 -8.58 5.36
C CYS A 252 -3.75 -7.54 5.37
N LEU A 253 -2.53 -7.95 5.66
CA LEU A 253 -1.35 -7.08 5.55
C LEU A 253 -0.77 -7.19 4.14
N VAL A 254 -0.75 -6.08 3.40
CA VAL A 254 -0.32 -6.04 2.00
C VAL A 254 0.99 -5.27 1.90
N PHE A 255 2.04 -5.91 1.41
CA PHE A 255 3.29 -5.26 1.03
C PHE A 255 3.33 -5.13 -0.48
N ALA A 256 3.38 -3.91 -1.01
CA ALA A 256 3.46 -3.62 -2.44
C ALA A 256 4.81 -2.95 -2.73
N ASN A 257 5.73 -3.66 -3.41
CA ASN A 257 7.08 -3.17 -3.66
C ASN A 257 7.35 -2.93 -5.14
N SER A 258 8.30 -2.06 -5.43
CA SER A 258 8.85 -1.85 -6.77
C SER A 258 9.69 -3.05 -7.24
N ALA A 259 9.87 -3.17 -8.56
CA ALA A 259 10.68 -4.21 -9.20
C ALA A 259 12.17 -3.91 -9.13
N GLY A 260 13.00 -4.95 -9.19
CA GLY A 260 14.46 -4.79 -9.26
C GLY A 260 15.05 -4.73 -10.67
N LYS A 261 14.22 -4.95 -11.70
CA LYS A 261 14.65 -4.86 -13.10
C LYS A 261 13.46 -4.47 -14.00
N PRO A 262 13.70 -3.86 -15.17
CA PRO A 262 12.66 -3.28 -16.02
C PRO A 262 11.80 -4.28 -16.80
N VAL A 263 12.07 -5.57 -16.70
CA VAL A 263 11.33 -6.63 -17.40
C VAL A 263 10.85 -7.68 -16.42
N PRO A 264 9.79 -8.45 -16.72
CA PRO A 264 9.40 -9.60 -15.90
C PRO A 264 10.54 -10.63 -15.70
N GLY A 265 10.38 -11.47 -14.71
CA GLY A 265 11.26 -12.54 -14.28
C GLY A 265 12.05 -12.25 -12.99
N ARG A 266 12.85 -13.24 -12.60
CA ARG A 266 13.65 -13.18 -11.37
C ARG A 266 14.63 -12.01 -11.38
N SER A 267 14.85 -11.45 -10.19
CA SER A 267 15.86 -10.45 -9.86
C SER A 267 16.51 -10.81 -8.54
N ALA A 268 17.78 -10.45 -8.34
CA ALA A 268 18.44 -10.53 -7.04
C ALA A 268 17.93 -9.42 -6.11
N ASP A 269 17.62 -8.25 -6.69
CA ASP A 269 17.20 -7.04 -6.00
C ASP A 269 15.70 -6.78 -6.18
N TYR A 270 15.06 -6.16 -5.18
CA TYR A 270 13.64 -5.71 -5.12
C TYR A 270 12.59 -6.73 -5.65
N GLY A 271 11.33 -6.34 -5.83
CA GLY A 271 10.18 -7.27 -5.79
C GLY A 271 9.76 -7.56 -4.35
N GLY A 272 9.13 -8.70 -4.08
CA GLY A 272 8.71 -9.02 -2.70
C GLY A 272 7.37 -8.41 -2.31
N THR A 273 6.56 -8.06 -3.31
CA THR A 273 5.13 -7.89 -3.14
C THR A 273 4.54 -9.15 -2.51
N SER A 274 3.74 -9.00 -1.47
CA SER A 274 3.17 -10.11 -0.72
C SER A 274 1.92 -9.72 0.06
N VAL A 275 1.13 -10.73 0.42
CA VAL A 275 0.00 -10.58 1.33
C VAL A 275 0.16 -11.56 2.48
N VAL A 276 0.01 -11.07 3.71
CA VAL A 276 0.21 -11.82 4.95
C VAL A 276 -1.06 -11.80 5.79
N PHE A 277 -1.44 -12.97 6.29
CA PHE A 277 -2.53 -13.15 7.26
C PHE A 277 -2.06 -13.99 8.44
N THR A 278 -2.78 -13.92 9.55
CA THR A 278 -2.60 -14.89 10.64
C THR A 278 -3.15 -16.27 10.23
N GLN A 279 -2.72 -17.31 10.94
CA GLN A 279 -3.30 -18.64 10.80
C GLN A 279 -4.76 -18.74 11.29
N GLN A 280 -5.23 -17.78 12.10
CA GLN A 280 -6.60 -17.74 12.64
C GLN A 280 -7.65 -17.42 11.58
N THR A 281 -7.23 -16.95 10.40
CA THR A 281 -8.11 -16.82 9.22
C THR A 281 -8.62 -18.16 8.69
N LEU A 282 -7.99 -19.28 9.08
CA LEU A 282 -8.31 -20.64 8.63
C LEU A 282 -8.24 -20.86 7.12
N PHE A 283 -7.65 -19.93 6.37
CA PHE A 283 -7.39 -20.12 4.95
C PHE A 283 -6.51 -21.35 4.73
N LYS A 284 -6.78 -22.07 3.64
CA LYS A 284 -5.87 -23.10 3.17
C LYS A 284 -4.52 -22.48 2.86
N GLU A 285 -3.49 -23.27 3.13
CA GLU A 285 -2.19 -23.00 2.57
C GLU A 285 -2.26 -23.12 1.04
N LEU A 286 -1.85 -22.05 0.37
CA LEU A 286 -1.79 -22.02 -1.09
C LEU A 286 -0.64 -22.92 -1.55
N ALA A 287 -0.94 -23.95 -2.34
CA ALA A 287 0.09 -24.69 -3.04
C ALA A 287 0.86 -23.73 -3.95
N SER A 288 2.19 -23.82 -3.98
CA SER A 288 3.01 -22.96 -4.82
C SER A 288 2.56 -23.02 -6.28
N ARG A 289 2.25 -21.86 -6.86
CA ARG A 289 1.87 -21.65 -8.26
C ARG A 289 3.03 -20.94 -9.00
N PRO A 290 2.96 -20.80 -10.33
CA PRO A 290 3.98 -20.06 -11.10
C PRO A 290 4.11 -18.58 -10.68
N THR A 291 3.00 -17.93 -10.31
CA THR A 291 2.95 -16.49 -9.99
C THR A 291 3.08 -16.20 -8.49
N VAL A 292 2.61 -17.11 -7.64
CA VAL A 292 2.58 -16.94 -6.18
C VAL A 292 3.07 -18.19 -5.47
N ALA A 293 3.72 -18.04 -4.32
CA ALA A 293 4.16 -19.14 -3.48
C ALA A 293 4.03 -18.77 -2.00
N LYS A 294 4.26 -19.74 -1.12
CA LYS A 294 4.59 -19.42 0.28
C LYS A 294 5.93 -18.72 0.31
N GLY A 295 6.04 -17.55 0.95
CA GLY A 295 7.31 -16.80 0.98
C GLY A 295 8.43 -17.58 1.65
N GLY A 296 8.32 -17.82 2.97
CA GLY A 296 9.19 -18.72 3.74
C GLY A 296 10.71 -18.58 3.47
N GLN A 297 11.48 -19.61 3.80
CA GLN A 297 12.95 -19.57 3.64
C GLN A 297 13.38 -19.37 2.17
N GLN A 298 12.66 -19.97 1.22
CA GLN A 298 13.03 -19.95 -0.19
C GLN A 298 12.97 -18.55 -0.82
N PHE A 299 11.94 -17.76 -0.51
CA PHE A 299 11.75 -16.44 -1.14
C PHE A 299 12.14 -15.28 -0.22
N ARG A 300 12.12 -15.48 1.11
CA ARG A 300 12.50 -14.45 2.08
C ARG A 300 13.89 -14.61 2.68
N GLY A 301 14.53 -15.76 2.50
CA GLY A 301 15.80 -16.05 3.17
C GLY A 301 15.68 -16.16 4.70
N SER A 302 14.46 -16.20 5.24
CA SER A 302 14.19 -16.32 6.66
C SER A 302 12.89 -17.09 6.94
N GLN A 303 12.76 -17.58 8.18
CA GLN A 303 11.60 -18.32 8.68
C GLN A 303 10.65 -17.46 9.53
N LEU A 304 10.89 -16.14 9.61
CA LEU A 304 10.14 -15.23 10.49
C LEU A 304 8.63 -15.28 10.25
N LEU A 305 8.21 -15.50 9.00
CA LEU A 305 6.80 -15.57 8.64
C LEU A 305 6.19 -16.98 8.65
N ASN A 306 6.92 -18.01 9.11
CA ASN A 306 6.37 -19.38 9.22
C ASN A 306 5.07 -19.47 10.07
N PRO A 307 4.89 -18.68 11.15
CA PRO A 307 3.64 -18.64 11.91
C PRO A 307 2.46 -17.99 11.17
N PHE A 308 2.66 -17.47 9.95
CA PHE A 308 1.67 -16.71 9.19
C PHE A 308 1.34 -17.38 7.85
N ARG A 309 0.23 -16.95 7.25
CA ARG A 309 -0.15 -17.27 5.87
C ARG A 309 0.42 -16.19 4.96
N ASP A 310 1.66 -16.43 4.54
CA ASP A 310 2.45 -15.53 3.71
C ASP A 310 2.36 -15.92 2.22
N THR A 311 1.53 -15.22 1.47
CA THR A 311 1.45 -15.35 0.00
C THR A 311 2.40 -14.37 -0.65
N TYR A 312 3.50 -14.89 -1.18
CA TYR A 312 4.55 -14.13 -1.83
C TYR A 312 4.40 -14.17 -3.35
N PHE A 313 4.40 -13.02 -4.00
CA PHE A 313 4.38 -12.94 -5.47
C PHE A 313 5.81 -13.16 -5.99
N ARG A 314 5.98 -14.20 -6.81
CA ARG A 314 7.29 -14.73 -7.21
C ARG A 314 8.04 -13.81 -8.17
N GLU A 315 7.29 -13.00 -8.91
CA GLU A 315 7.82 -12.04 -9.84
C GLU A 315 8.57 -10.94 -9.09
N ARG A 316 9.79 -10.62 -9.54
CA ARG A 316 10.66 -9.58 -8.93
C ARG A 316 11.04 -8.49 -9.94
N GLY A 317 10.79 -8.75 -11.22
CA GLY A 317 10.88 -7.79 -12.30
C GLY A 317 9.60 -6.98 -12.47
N ALA A 318 9.61 -6.07 -13.46
CA ALA A 318 8.50 -5.19 -13.72
C ALA A 318 7.26 -5.96 -14.18
N CYS A 319 6.13 -5.82 -13.48
CA CYS A 319 4.87 -6.50 -13.82
C CYS A 319 3.65 -5.85 -13.16
N ILE A 320 2.46 -6.39 -13.44
CA ILE A 320 1.19 -6.00 -12.80
C ILE A 320 0.56 -7.25 -12.20
N HIS A 321 0.44 -7.32 -10.88
CA HIS A 321 -0.24 -8.43 -10.22
C HIS A 321 -1.74 -8.18 -10.21
N SER A 322 -2.55 -9.14 -10.65
CA SER A 322 -4.01 -9.07 -10.63
C SER A 322 -4.57 -10.34 -9.98
N PHE A 323 -5.34 -10.20 -8.91
CA PHE A 323 -5.82 -11.35 -8.13
C PHE A 323 -7.07 -11.04 -7.32
N VAL A 324 -7.77 -12.09 -6.90
CA VAL A 324 -8.86 -11.99 -5.94
C VAL A 324 -8.31 -12.24 -4.55
N GLN A 325 -8.39 -11.22 -3.68
CA GLN A 325 -8.12 -11.40 -2.27
C GLN A 325 -9.45 -11.64 -1.54
N ILE A 326 -9.53 -12.72 -0.78
CA ILE A 326 -10.74 -13.05 -0.02
C ILE A 326 -10.62 -12.41 1.37
N ASN A 327 -11.48 -11.44 1.68
CA ASN A 327 -11.55 -10.88 3.03
C ASN A 327 -12.11 -11.95 3.97
N PRO A 328 -11.42 -12.30 5.07
CA PRO A 328 -11.91 -13.31 6.00
C PRO A 328 -13.35 -13.06 6.46
N ASP A 329 -13.73 -11.82 6.72
CA ASP A 329 -15.05 -11.48 7.26
C ASP A 329 -16.18 -11.81 6.26
N THR A 330 -15.89 -11.83 4.96
CA THR A 330 -16.86 -12.20 3.91
C THR A 330 -17.12 -13.71 3.80
N VAL A 331 -16.34 -14.54 4.48
CA VAL A 331 -16.46 -16.00 4.40
C VAL A 331 -17.53 -16.46 5.39
N VAL A 332 -18.65 -16.99 4.87
CA VAL A 332 -19.67 -17.69 5.68
C VAL A 332 -19.00 -18.90 6.37
N ALA A 333 -19.45 -19.34 7.55
CA ALA A 333 -18.87 -20.53 8.22
C ALA A 333 -19.57 -21.83 7.74
N GLY A 334 -18.82 -22.95 7.61
CA GLY A 334 -19.33 -24.21 7.04
C GLY A 334 -18.27 -25.19 6.48
N ALA A 335 -18.68 -26.41 6.10
CA ALA A 335 -17.77 -27.50 5.71
C ALA A 335 -17.06 -27.31 4.35
N ALA A 336 -17.52 -26.39 3.51
CA ALA A 336 -16.91 -26.04 2.22
C ALA A 336 -15.78 -24.99 2.33
N HIS A 337 -15.54 -24.41 3.52
CA HIS A 337 -14.64 -23.26 3.71
C HIS A 337 -13.19 -23.63 3.83
N ARG A 338 -12.66 -24.08 2.70
CA ARG A 338 -11.23 -24.19 2.52
C ARG A 338 -10.80 -23.31 1.33
N SER A 339 -11.13 -22.01 1.43
CA SER A 339 -10.70 -21.00 0.46
C SER A 339 -9.22 -20.65 0.64
N PHE A 340 -8.61 -20.12 -0.43
CA PHE A 340 -7.28 -19.54 -0.39
C PHE A 340 -7.38 -18.04 -0.16
N ALA A 341 -6.43 -17.47 0.56
CA ALA A 341 -6.40 -16.03 0.84
C ALA A 341 -6.25 -15.19 -0.45
N VAL A 342 -5.50 -15.74 -1.40
CA VAL A 342 -5.33 -15.23 -2.77
C VAL A 342 -5.85 -16.30 -3.73
N ASP A 343 -6.81 -15.90 -4.55
CA ASP A 343 -7.41 -16.72 -5.59
C ASP A 343 -7.22 -16.07 -6.97
N ARG A 344 -7.23 -16.92 -8.01
CA ARG A 344 -7.08 -16.52 -9.42
C ARG A 344 -5.96 -15.47 -9.63
N PRO A 345 -4.70 -15.77 -9.26
CA PRO A 345 -3.59 -14.85 -9.45
C PRO A 345 -3.11 -14.84 -10.91
N PHE A 346 -3.01 -13.64 -11.48
CA PHE A 346 -2.50 -13.32 -12.81
C PHE A 346 -1.36 -12.30 -12.70
N VAL A 347 -0.41 -12.38 -13.63
CA VAL A 347 0.74 -11.46 -13.76
C VAL A 347 0.87 -11.04 -15.20
#